data_AF-A0A5C6CG56-F1
#
_entry.id   AF-A0A5C6CG56-F1
#
_cell.length_a   1.000
_cell.length_b   1.000
_cell.length_c   1.000
_cell.angle_alpha   90.00
_cell.angle_beta   90.00
_cell.angle_gamma   90.00
#
_symmetry.space_group_name_H-M   'P 1'
#
loop_
_entity.id
_entity.type
_entity.pdbx_description
1 polymer ?
#
loop_
_entity_poly.entity_id
_entity_poly.type
_entity_poly.pdbx_seq_one_letter_code
_entity_poly.pdbx_strand_id
1 'polypeptide(L)' 'MESPIIKIDDKHVPLYRIVWVSEIPHFCGEPDCMHEGDYEVRLDVDDSLWTSAAERDATVAALAKWCGDPRSDENPEW' A
#
# COMPACT_ATOMS: atom_id res chain seq x y z
N MET A 1 -7.95 -18.27 4.03
CA MET A 1 -8.24 -16.99 3.35
C MET A 1 -7.44 -15.93 4.08
N GLU A 2 -6.60 -15.20 3.37
CA GLU A 2 -5.80 -14.15 4.00
C GLU A 2 -6.68 -12.97 4.42
N SER A 3 -6.25 -12.22 5.44
CA SER A 3 -7.00 -11.06 5.91
C SER A 3 -7.12 -10.04 4.76
N PRO A 4 -8.34 -9.64 4.37
CA PRO A 4 -8.53 -8.62 3.34
C PRO A 4 -8.31 -7.20 3.87
N ILE A 5 -7.73 -7.06 5.07
CA ILE A 5 -7.56 -5.81 5.81
C ILE A 5 -6.10 -5.69 6.25
N ILE A 6 -5.51 -4.51 6.05
CA ILE A 6 -4.20 -4.10 6.57
C ILE A 6 -4.36 -2.88 7.50
N LYS A 7 -3.45 -2.71 8.45
CA LYS A 7 -3.36 -1.48 9.24
C LYS A 7 -2.32 -0.53 8.65
N ILE A 8 -2.68 0.73 8.43
CA ILE A 8 -1.79 1.80 7.92
C ILE A 8 -1.98 3.05 8.80
N ASP A 9 -0.90 3.55 9.43
CA ASP A 9 -0.84 4.75 10.31
C ASP A 9 -1.66 4.59 11.61
N ASP A 10 -2.92 4.24 11.52
CA ASP A 10 -3.76 3.71 12.61
C ASP A 10 -5.10 3.11 12.10
N LYS A 11 -5.26 3.02 10.77
CA LYS A 11 -6.53 2.77 10.08
C LYS A 11 -6.54 1.34 9.57
N HIS A 12 -7.65 0.64 9.80
CA HIS A 12 -7.88 -0.68 9.21
C HIS A 12 -8.45 -0.49 7.80
N VAL A 13 -7.63 -0.73 6.79
CA VAL A 13 -7.92 -0.46 5.39
C VAL A 13 -8.18 -1.78 4.66
N PRO A 14 -9.35 -1.93 4.00
CA PRO A 14 -9.56 -3.06 3.10
C PRO A 14 -8.62 -2.97 1.88
N LEU A 15 -7.93 -4.06 1.56
CA LEU A 15 -6.94 -4.07 0.46
C LEU A 15 -7.54 -3.70 -0.89
N TYR A 16 -8.80 -4.08 -1.15
CA TYR A 16 -9.50 -3.75 -2.41
C TYR A 16 -9.77 -2.25 -2.62
N ARG A 17 -9.61 -1.42 -1.58
CA ARG A 17 -9.78 0.04 -1.68
C ARG A 17 -8.52 0.76 -2.13
N ILE A 18 -7.36 0.10 -2.07
CA ILE A 18 -6.07 0.72 -2.42
C ILE A 18 -5.92 0.69 -3.93
N VAL A 19 -5.70 1.87 -4.53
CA VAL A 19 -5.50 2.05 -5.97
C VAL A 19 -4.02 1.92 -6.32
N TRP A 20 -3.15 2.61 -5.57
CA TRP A 20 -1.71 2.53 -5.72
C TRP A 20 -0.97 2.95 -4.44
N VAL A 21 0.31 2.58 -4.36
CA VAL A 21 1.23 2.92 -3.27
C VAL A 21 2.45 3.60 -3.88
N SER A 22 2.85 4.76 -3.33
CA SER A 22 4.01 5.48 -3.84
C SER A 22 5.31 4.73 -3.53
N GLU A 23 6.18 4.62 -4.54
CA GLU A 23 7.55 4.12 -4.39
C GLU A 23 8.45 5.15 -3.69
N ILE A 24 8.18 6.45 -3.87
CA ILE A 24 9.03 7.56 -3.46
C ILE A 24 8.29 8.39 -2.40
N PRO A 25 8.96 8.84 -1.33
CA PRO A 25 8.35 9.73 -0.36
C PRO A 25 7.99 11.09 -0.96
N HIS A 26 6.98 11.74 -0.38
CA HIS A 26 6.49 13.03 -0.86
C HIS A 26 7.44 14.18 -0.49
N PHE A 27 7.69 15.05 -1.47
CA PHE A 27 8.45 16.29 -1.31
C PHE A 27 7.89 17.35 -2.26
N CYS A 28 7.17 18.33 -1.71
CA CYS A 28 6.55 19.41 -2.50
C CYS A 28 7.17 20.78 -2.22
N GLY A 29 7.91 20.95 -1.11
CA GLY A 29 8.50 22.22 -0.71
C GLY A 29 7.51 23.23 -0.16
N GLU A 30 6.24 22.84 0.05
CA GLU A 30 5.23 23.69 0.66
C GLU A 30 5.51 23.82 2.17
N PRO A 31 5.64 25.05 2.72
CA PRO A 31 6.04 25.26 4.11
C PRO A 31 5.14 24.61 5.16
N ASP A 32 3.86 24.43 4.82
CA ASP A 32 2.83 23.90 5.72
C ASP A 32 2.52 22.41 5.44
N CYS A 33 3.33 21.73 4.61
CA CYS A 33 3.15 20.31 4.35
C CYS A 33 3.53 19.47 5.58
N MET A 34 2.59 18.64 6.02
CA MET A 34 2.78 17.74 7.18
C MET A 34 3.20 16.32 6.78
N HIS A 35 3.43 16.07 5.49
CA HIS A 35 3.68 14.75 4.92
C HIS A 35 4.99 14.68 4.12
N GLU A 36 5.86 15.67 4.25
CA GLU A 36 7.19 15.58 3.65
C GLU A 36 7.97 14.40 4.23
N GLY A 37 8.50 13.55 3.36
CA GLY A 37 9.19 12.32 3.74
C GLY A 37 8.28 11.11 3.97
N ASP A 38 6.95 11.29 4.04
CA ASP A 38 5.99 10.19 4.14
C ASP A 38 5.68 9.58 2.77
N TYR A 39 5.19 8.35 2.79
CA TYR A 39 4.77 7.61 1.61
C TYR A 39 3.26 7.67 1.46
N GLU A 40 2.81 7.89 0.24
CA GLU A 40 1.40 8.00 -0.07
C GLU A 40 0.79 6.64 -0.43
N VAL A 41 -0.37 6.33 0.15
CA VAL A 41 -1.23 5.21 -0.22
C VAL A 41 -2.55 5.79 -0.69
N ARG A 42 -2.86 5.63 -1.98
CA ARG A 42 -4.07 6.19 -2.60
C ARG A 42 -5.25 5.23 -2.51
N LEU A 43 -6.41 5.75 -2.08
CA LEU A 43 -7.67 5.03 -2.02
C LEU A 43 -8.61 5.43 -3.18
N ASP A 44 -9.66 4.63 -3.41
CA ASP A 44 -10.59 4.73 -4.56
C ASP A 44 -11.49 5.98 -4.60
N VAL A 45 -11.58 6.75 -3.51
CA VAL A 45 -12.46 7.93 -3.36
C VAL A 45 -11.70 9.26 -3.29
N ASP A 46 -10.58 9.36 -4.02
CA ASP A 46 -9.66 10.51 -4.00
C ASP A 46 -9.01 10.82 -2.63
N ASP A 47 -9.08 9.89 -1.68
CA ASP A 47 -8.43 9.99 -0.37
C ASP A 47 -7.01 9.39 -0.40
N SER A 48 -6.10 9.99 0.37
CA SER A 48 -4.74 9.47 0.59
C SER A 48 -4.50 9.20 2.06
N LEU A 49 -3.78 8.12 2.33
CA LEU A 49 -3.12 7.88 3.60
C LEU A 49 -1.63 8.15 3.45
N TRP A 50 -1.05 8.69 4.52
CA TRP A 50 0.37 8.99 4.61
C TRP A 50 0.98 8.08 5.66
N THR A 51 2.12 7.47 5.33
CA THR A 51 2.63 6.37 6.12
C THR A 51 4.15 6.28 6.04
N SER A 52 4.75 5.53 6.97
CA SER A 52 6.19 5.30 6.99
C SER A 52 6.64 4.37 5.86
N ALA A 53 7.95 4.37 5.55
CA ALA A 53 8.54 3.43 4.58
C ALA A 53 8.25 1.96 4.92
N ALA A 54 8.28 1.61 6.21
CA ALA A 54 8.04 0.25 6.68
C ALA A 54 6.58 -0.20 6.46
N GLU A 55 5.63 0.68 6.71
CA GLU A 55 4.21 0.42 6.45
C GLU A 55 3.88 0.44 4.96
N ARG A 56 4.57 1.27 4.16
CA ARG A 56 4.53 1.22 2.69
C ARG A 56 4.96 -0.15 2.17
N ASP A 57 6.09 -0.68 2.65
CA ASP A 57 6.59 -2.01 2.27
C ASP A 57 5.60 -3.11 2.68
N ALA A 58 5.05 -3.03 3.90
CA ALA A 58 4.04 -3.96 4.38
C ALA A 58 2.76 -3.92 3.52
N THR A 59 2.35 -2.74 3.06
CA THR A 59 1.18 -2.55 2.19
C THR A 59 1.39 -3.18 0.82
N VAL A 60 2.54 -2.94 0.19
CA VAL A 60 2.89 -3.58 -1.09
C VAL A 60 2.94 -5.09 -0.96
N ALA A 61 3.56 -5.61 0.11
CA ALA A 61 3.62 -7.05 0.36
C ALA A 61 2.23 -7.67 0.56
N ALA A 62 1.34 -7.01 1.30
CA ALA A 62 -0.03 -7.48 1.50
C ALA A 62 -0.85 -7.49 0.20
N LEU A 63 -0.71 -6.46 -0.63
CA LEU A 63 -1.35 -6.40 -1.95
C LEU A 63 -0.84 -7.49 -2.88
N ALA A 64 0.48 -7.69 -2.98
CA ALA A 64 1.06 -8.73 -3.82
C ALA A 64 0.58 -10.13 -3.40
N LYS A 65 0.52 -10.37 -2.09
CA LYS A 65 0.04 -11.63 -1.53
C LYS A 65 -1.46 -11.85 -1.75
N TRP A 66 -2.26 -10.79 -1.65
CA TRP A 66 -3.71 -10.83 -1.86
C TRP A 66 -4.11 -11.01 -3.31
N CYS A 67 -3.39 -10.40 -4.26
CA CYS A 67 -3.61 -10.57 -5.70
C CYS A 67 -3.18 -11.96 -6.22
N GLY A 68 -2.58 -12.79 -5.37
CA GLY A 68 -1.94 -14.05 -5.76
C GLY A 68 -0.60 -13.78 -6.41
N ASP A 69 0.46 -14.45 -5.96
CA ASP A 69 1.75 -14.39 -6.66
C ASP A 69 1.59 -15.11 -8.01
N PRO A 70 1.72 -14.44 -9.16
CA PRO A 70 1.68 -15.13 -10.46
C PRO A 70 2.77 -16.20 -10.60
N ARG A 71 3.80 -16.21 -9.73
CA ARG A 71 4.83 -17.26 -9.68
C ARG A 71 4.42 -18.52 -8.92
N SER A 72 3.30 -18.50 -8.19
CA SER A 72 2.83 -19.68 -7.45
C SER A 72 2.05 -20.68 -8.30
N ASP A 73 1.70 -20.31 -9.54
CA ASP A 73 1.03 -21.17 -10.53
C ASP A 73 2.00 -21.85 -11.52
N GLU A 74 3.31 -21.74 -11.34
CA GLU A 74 4.33 -22.45 -12.15
C GLU A 74 4.79 -23.76 -11.48
N ASN A 75 3.86 -24.70 -11.32
CA ASN A 75 4.22 -26.12 -11.46
C ASN A 75 3.07 -26.91 -12.10
N PRO A 76 2.90 -26.83 -13.42
CA PRO A 76 2.18 -27.86 -14.13
C PRO A 76 3.08 -29.10 -14.17
N GLU A 77 2.96 -29.98 -13.18
CA GLU A 77 3.37 -31.37 -13.35
C GLU A 77 2.44 -32.00 -14.40
N TRP A 78 2.88 -31.96 -15.67
CA TRP A 78 2.50 -32.91 -16.70
C TRP A 78 3.73 -33.39 -17.45
#